data_AF-A0A2H6EKU2-F1
#
_entry.id   AF-A0A2H6EKU2-F1
#
_cell.length_a   1.000
_cell.length_b   1.000
_cell.length_c   1.000
_cell.angle_alpha   90.00
_cell.angle_beta   90.00
_cell.angle_gamma   90.00
#
_symmetry.space_group_name_H-M   'P 1'
#
loop_
_entity.id
_entity.type
_entity.pdbx_description
1 polymer ?
#
loop_
_entity_poly.entity_id
_entity_poly.type
_entity_poly.pdbx_seq_one_letter_code
_entity_poly.pdbx_strand_id
1 'polypeptide(L)'
;MQKRYVFLFISSILLTLFVLYSCNEPNVVENKKIEKQEKPVLSKATRENNSATDVTTTGKFLGYKVVKVHGKEVKVPFYEGDPNRDIQPDKMQCNDYFEYVWSFDHYTTKGDKWLGIWPYSYSISVLKDFKNKWGYIKVVVSTGNYNNAISAGDSADDIMITLPTYSSYQNIVQKYNAKYYYIDEPLRRGTYSKEQLVEIANYIASVRSNSGLMISTFWYNPYLGPPLDLLYVVNHTSNAYIQCDQYDGDQRGLWTGFHQSIGDRNPSDWVNTVRDGVSEFNQLFAKANNLNLKSLWLYTRDGNHDAIGDFSDYAWQNGFLRRFDHLYRYYWHCYFPGDPCYCRFHPEEWHLVRIDDMQQEKEVYY
;
A
#
# COMPACT_ATOMS: atom_id res chain seq x y z
N MET A 1 21.87 54.47 20.76
CA MET A 1 21.74 53.34 19.82
C MET A 1 22.49 52.07 20.25
N GLN A 2 23.58 52.12 21.02
CA GLN A 2 24.38 50.92 21.35
C GLN A 2 23.68 49.86 22.24
N LYS A 3 22.75 50.22 23.12
CA LYS A 3 22.10 49.24 24.04
C LYS A 3 21.09 48.30 23.37
N ARG A 4 20.54 48.66 22.20
CA ARG A 4 19.55 47.82 21.48
C ARG A 4 20.21 46.70 20.67
N TYR A 5 21.43 46.89 20.19
CA TYR A 5 22.16 45.88 19.44
C TYR A 5 22.73 44.77 20.33
N VAL A 6 23.09 45.08 21.57
CA VAL A 6 23.57 44.08 22.54
C VAL A 6 22.46 43.09 22.89
N PHE A 7 21.21 43.55 23.02
CA PHE A 7 20.06 42.68 23.32
C PHE A 7 19.71 41.74 22.15
N LEU A 8 19.78 42.23 20.91
CA LEU A 8 19.56 41.41 19.72
C LEU A 8 20.67 40.37 19.52
N PHE A 9 21.92 40.74 19.82
CA PHE A 9 23.05 39.83 19.72
C PHE A 9 22.97 38.70 20.75
N ILE A 10 22.68 39.02 22.01
CA ILE A 10 22.49 38.03 23.08
C ILE A 10 21.30 37.11 22.79
N SER A 11 20.19 37.64 22.25
CA SER A 11 19.02 36.83 21.88
C SER A 11 19.33 35.87 20.74
N SER A 12 20.14 36.28 19.74
CA SER A 12 20.56 35.38 18.66
C SER A 12 21.49 34.27 19.15
N ILE A 13 22.39 34.57 20.09
CA ILE A 13 23.31 33.58 20.67
C ILE A 13 22.53 32.55 21.50
N LEU A 14 21.57 33.01 22.32
CA LEU A 14 20.72 32.12 23.12
C LEU A 14 19.83 31.23 22.24
N LEU A 15 19.27 31.77 21.16
CA LEU A 15 18.48 30.99 20.21
C LEU A 15 19.33 29.93 19.48
N THR A 16 20.57 30.29 19.09
CA THR A 16 21.50 29.37 18.44
C THR A 16 21.97 28.28 19.40
N LEU A 17 22.23 28.60 20.67
CA LEU A 17 22.55 27.62 21.71
C LEU A 17 21.37 26.70 22.01
N PHE A 18 20.12 27.20 22.00
CA PHE A 18 18.92 26.37 22.21
C PHE A 18 18.68 25.40 21.04
N VAL A 19 18.91 25.84 19.80
CA VAL A 19 18.83 24.98 18.60
C VAL A 19 19.96 23.94 18.60
N LEU A 20 21.17 24.29 19.06
CA LEU A 20 22.28 23.34 19.14
C LEU A 20 22.14 22.35 20.32
N TYR A 21 21.48 22.73 21.43
CA TYR A 21 21.21 21.81 22.55
C TYR A 21 19.99 20.91 22.33
N SER A 22 19.02 21.34 21.51
CA SER A 22 17.87 20.49 21.13
C SER A 22 18.20 19.46 20.04
N CYS A 23 19.39 19.51 19.45
CA CYS A 23 19.88 18.55 18.46
C CYS A 23 20.87 17.51 19.02
N ASN A 24 21.11 17.48 20.34
CA ASN A 24 21.91 16.42 20.98
C ASN A 24 21.02 15.56 21.88
N GLU A 25 20.32 14.61 21.26
CA GLU A 25 19.91 13.41 22.01
C GLU A 25 21.15 12.60 22.40
N PRO A 26 21.13 11.92 23.56
CA PRO A 26 22.30 11.20 24.05
C PRO A 26 22.67 10.06 23.09
N ASN A 27 23.96 9.95 22.80
CA ASN A 27 24.56 8.76 22.18
C ASN A 27 24.28 7.53 23.05
N VAL A 28 23.15 6.87 22.82
CA VAL A 28 22.92 5.51 23.29
C VAL A 28 23.56 4.60 22.25
N VAL A 29 24.73 4.06 22.60
CA VAL A 29 25.33 2.94 21.90
C VAL A 29 24.43 1.73 22.14
N GLU A 30 23.44 1.53 21.26
CA GLU A 30 22.70 0.27 21.24
C GLU A 30 23.61 -0.81 20.66
N ASN A 31 24.02 -1.72 21.55
CA ASN A 31 24.61 -2.99 21.19
C ASN A 31 23.68 -3.69 20.20
N LYS A 32 24.15 -3.90 18.95
CA LYS A 32 23.51 -4.77 17.96
C LYS A 32 23.27 -6.15 18.58
N LYS A 33 22.06 -6.36 19.08
CA LYS A 33 21.53 -7.68 19.40
C LYS A 33 21.10 -8.30 18.08
N ILE A 34 21.68 -9.45 17.77
CA ILE A 34 21.28 -10.28 16.62
C ILE A 34 19.80 -10.63 16.83
N GLU A 35 18.93 -10.08 15.99
CA GLU A 35 17.52 -10.46 15.95
C GLU A 35 17.42 -11.92 15.53
N LYS A 36 17.02 -12.74 16.48
CA LYS A 36 16.48 -14.07 16.24
C LYS A 36 15.10 -13.84 15.64
N GLN A 37 14.82 -14.42 14.47
CA GLN A 37 13.48 -14.43 13.89
C GLN A 37 12.45 -14.82 14.97
N GLU A 38 11.63 -13.86 15.39
CA GLU A 38 10.54 -14.11 16.33
C GLU A 38 9.43 -14.86 15.58
N LYS A 39 9.07 -16.04 16.11
CA LYS A 39 7.81 -16.70 15.79
C LYS A 39 6.65 -15.77 16.15
N PRO A 40 5.55 -15.73 15.39
CA PRO A 40 4.42 -14.87 15.70
C PRO A 40 3.85 -15.21 17.08
N VAL A 41 3.86 -14.24 17.98
CA VAL A 41 3.24 -14.31 19.30
C VAL A 41 1.74 -14.05 19.11
N LEU A 42 0.92 -15.08 19.36
CA LEU A 42 -0.54 -14.98 19.42
C LEU A 42 -0.96 -13.89 20.40
N SER A 43 -1.67 -12.87 19.91
CA SER A 43 -2.44 -11.97 20.76
C SER A 43 -3.57 -12.77 21.43
N LYS A 44 -3.74 -12.58 22.74
CA LYS A 44 -4.80 -13.23 23.52
C LYS A 44 -6.17 -12.78 22.99
N ALA A 45 -6.79 -13.61 22.16
CA ALA A 45 -8.24 -13.62 22.04
C ALA A 45 -8.84 -14.08 23.38
N THR A 46 -9.84 -13.36 23.85
CA THR A 46 -10.55 -13.52 25.11
C THR A 46 -10.92 -14.99 25.35
N ARG A 47 -10.30 -15.62 26.36
CA ARG A 47 -10.71 -16.94 26.87
C ARG A 47 -12.07 -16.77 27.54
N GLU A 48 -13.15 -17.21 26.89
CA GLU A 48 -14.30 -17.68 27.66
C GLU A 48 -13.87 -18.96 28.40
N ASN A 49 -13.81 -18.84 29.73
CA ASN A 49 -13.47 -19.90 30.65
C ASN A 49 -14.53 -21.02 30.57
N ASN A 50 -14.23 -22.08 29.83
CA ASN A 50 -14.82 -23.39 30.14
C ASN A 50 -13.79 -24.17 30.96
N SER A 51 -13.82 -23.91 32.26
CA SER A 51 -13.13 -24.70 33.28
C SER A 51 -13.59 -26.16 33.19
N ALA A 52 -12.64 -27.06 33.02
CA ALA A 52 -12.85 -28.49 33.19
C ALA A 52 -13.44 -28.76 34.58
N THR A 53 -14.68 -29.24 34.62
CA THR A 53 -15.25 -29.97 35.75
C THR A 53 -16.07 -31.14 35.22
N ASP A 54 -15.74 -32.30 35.75
CA ASP A 54 -16.43 -33.59 35.77
C ASP A 54 -16.92 -34.26 34.47
N VAL A 55 -16.22 -35.37 34.19
CA VAL A 55 -16.74 -36.56 33.52
C VAL A 55 -17.89 -37.14 34.36
N THR A 56 -19.09 -37.24 33.79
CA THR A 56 -20.01 -38.41 33.93
C THR A 56 -21.24 -38.22 33.05
N THR A 57 -21.76 -39.33 32.52
CA THR A 57 -22.95 -39.51 31.66
C THR A 57 -22.74 -39.40 30.15
N THR A 58 -22.29 -40.49 29.53
CA THR A 58 -22.79 -40.83 28.19
C THR A 58 -24.31 -40.99 28.30
N GLY A 59 -25.07 -40.14 27.61
CA GLY A 59 -26.53 -40.25 27.50
C GLY A 59 -26.96 -41.65 27.01
N LYS A 60 -28.22 -42.00 27.21
CA LYS A 60 -28.76 -43.32 26.83
C LYS A 60 -28.67 -43.49 25.30
N PHE A 61 -28.11 -44.63 24.84
CA PHE A 61 -28.05 -44.96 23.43
C PHE A 61 -29.45 -45.23 22.88
N LEU A 62 -29.83 -44.52 21.81
CA LEU A 62 -31.18 -44.58 21.24
C LEU A 62 -31.24 -45.28 19.87
N GLY A 63 -30.11 -45.45 19.18
CA GLY A 63 -30.04 -46.17 17.92
C GLY A 63 -29.13 -45.50 16.90
N TYR A 64 -29.34 -45.77 15.61
CA TYR A 64 -28.57 -45.18 14.51
C TYR A 64 -29.47 -44.31 13.63
N LYS A 65 -28.99 -43.12 13.25
CA LYS A 65 -29.57 -42.27 12.20
C LYS A 65 -28.74 -42.39 10.92
N VAL A 66 -29.38 -42.32 9.75
CA VAL A 66 -28.68 -42.27 8.46
C VAL A 66 -28.56 -40.81 8.04
N VAL A 67 -27.33 -40.34 7.83
CA VAL A 67 -27.05 -38.98 7.33
C VAL A 67 -26.21 -39.05 6.06
N LYS A 68 -26.39 -38.06 5.18
CA LYS A 68 -25.57 -37.92 3.97
C LYS A 68 -24.37 -37.02 4.25
N VAL A 69 -23.17 -37.60 4.22
CA VAL A 69 -21.90 -36.87 4.29
C VAL A 69 -21.20 -37.05 2.94
N HIS A 70 -20.91 -35.95 2.25
CA HIS A 70 -20.30 -35.96 0.91
C HIS A 70 -21.02 -36.91 -0.08
N GLY A 71 -22.36 -36.90 -0.07
CA GLY A 71 -23.20 -37.69 -0.97
C GLY A 71 -23.30 -39.19 -0.65
N LYS A 72 -22.59 -39.71 0.36
CA LYS A 72 -22.71 -41.09 0.83
C LYS A 72 -23.53 -41.17 2.11
N GLU A 73 -24.40 -42.18 2.18
CA GLU A 73 -25.20 -42.46 3.36
C GLU A 73 -24.36 -43.19 4.42
N VAL A 74 -24.30 -42.62 5.61
CA VAL A 74 -23.55 -43.15 6.75
C VAL A 74 -24.49 -43.31 7.94
N LYS A 75 -24.44 -44.48 8.59
CA LYS A 75 -25.17 -44.76 9.84
C LYS A 75 -24.35 -44.25 11.02
N VAL A 76 -24.91 -43.32 11.78
CA VAL A 76 -24.28 -42.72 12.97
C VAL A 76 -25.14 -42.98 14.20
N PRO A 77 -24.54 -43.44 15.32
CA PRO A 77 -25.27 -43.62 16.57
C PRO A 77 -25.78 -42.27 17.12
N PHE A 78 -26.96 -42.23 17.70
CA PHE A 78 -27.51 -41.04 18.36
C PHE A 78 -27.97 -41.35 19.80
N TYR A 79 -27.87 -40.35 20.67
CA TYR A 79 -28.06 -40.46 22.12
C TYR A 79 -29.07 -39.39 22.59
N GLU A 80 -29.69 -39.64 23.75
CA GLU A 80 -30.62 -38.69 24.37
C GLU A 80 -29.86 -37.52 25.02
N GLY A 81 -30.09 -36.28 24.54
CA GLY A 81 -29.51 -35.04 25.08
C GLY A 81 -28.71 -34.22 24.05
N ASP A 82 -29.25 -33.05 23.70
CA ASP A 82 -28.70 -31.96 22.86
C ASP A 82 -28.28 -32.31 21.40
N PRO A 83 -29.09 -31.95 20.38
CA PRO A 83 -28.82 -32.25 18.97
C PRO A 83 -27.61 -31.52 18.38
N ASN A 84 -26.99 -30.58 19.10
CA ASN A 84 -25.84 -29.81 18.62
C ASN A 84 -24.46 -30.35 19.04
N ARG A 85 -24.39 -31.46 19.80
CA ARG A 85 -23.11 -32.12 20.14
C ARG A 85 -22.61 -33.10 19.06
N ASP A 86 -23.44 -33.43 18.08
CA ASP A 86 -23.11 -34.35 16.98
C ASP A 86 -22.57 -33.59 15.77
N ILE A 87 -21.27 -33.29 15.79
CA ILE A 87 -20.26 -33.39 14.70
C ILE A 87 -18.96 -32.92 15.39
N GLN A 88 -18.36 -33.78 16.20
CA GLN A 88 -16.94 -33.66 16.50
C GLN A 88 -16.27 -34.62 15.51
N PRO A 89 -15.39 -34.14 14.59
CA PRO A 89 -14.62 -35.06 13.75
C PRO A 89 -13.89 -36.04 14.67
N ASP A 90 -13.76 -37.30 14.24
CA ASP A 90 -13.03 -38.38 14.93
C ASP A 90 -11.93 -37.78 15.81
N LYS A 91 -12.08 -37.88 17.15
CA LYS A 91 -11.26 -37.19 18.15
C LYS A 91 -9.84 -36.98 17.61
N MET A 92 -9.54 -35.76 17.15
CA MET A 92 -8.19 -35.41 16.74
C MET A 92 -7.28 -35.83 17.88
N GLN A 93 -6.30 -36.68 17.58
CA GLN A 93 -5.35 -37.13 18.58
C GLN A 93 -4.73 -35.89 19.23
N CYS A 94 -4.42 -35.94 20.53
CA CYS A 94 -3.94 -34.76 21.27
C CYS A 94 -2.72 -34.06 20.61
N ASN A 95 -1.98 -34.78 19.77
CA ASN A 95 -0.81 -34.34 19.03
C ASN A 95 -1.14 -33.68 17.68
N ASP A 96 -2.40 -33.57 17.28
CA ASP A 96 -2.84 -32.88 16.06
C ASP A 96 -3.94 -31.87 16.38
N TYR A 97 -3.84 -30.66 15.82
CA TYR A 97 -4.99 -29.77 15.71
C TYR A 97 -4.93 -28.96 14.42
N PHE A 98 -6.06 -28.35 14.06
CA PHE A 98 -6.09 -27.35 13.01
C PHE A 98 -6.76 -26.07 13.51
N GLU A 99 -6.43 -24.96 12.88
CA GLU A 99 -7.10 -23.69 13.08
C GLU A 99 -7.39 -23.01 11.74
N TYR A 100 -8.42 -22.18 11.74
CA TYR A 100 -8.77 -21.33 10.60
C TYR A 100 -8.20 -19.94 10.82
N VAL A 101 -7.40 -19.46 9.86
CA VAL A 101 -6.74 -18.17 9.93
C VAL A 101 -7.12 -17.37 8.70
N TRP A 102 -7.66 -16.16 8.93
CA TRP A 102 -7.80 -15.15 7.90
C TRP A 102 -6.47 -14.40 7.81
N SER A 103 -5.88 -14.38 6.62
CA SER A 103 -4.63 -13.66 6.35
C SER A 103 -4.82 -12.69 5.20
N PHE A 104 -4.06 -11.59 5.21
CA PHE A 104 -4.07 -10.63 4.12
C PHE A 104 -3.76 -11.33 2.80
N ASP A 105 -4.60 -11.08 1.80
CA ASP A 105 -4.41 -11.60 0.45
C ASP A 105 -4.01 -10.47 -0.50
N HIS A 106 -4.91 -9.49 -0.69
CA HIS A 106 -4.67 -8.39 -1.62
C HIS A 106 -5.51 -7.13 -1.35
N TYR A 107 -5.14 -6.06 -2.05
CA TYR A 107 -5.90 -4.83 -2.19
C TYR A 107 -6.51 -4.66 -3.58
N THR A 108 -7.70 -4.06 -3.67
CA THR A 108 -8.28 -3.57 -4.93
C THR A 108 -8.69 -2.11 -4.83
N THR A 109 -8.91 -1.45 -5.96
CA THR A 109 -9.45 -0.08 -5.98
C THR A 109 -10.85 0.02 -5.39
N LYS A 110 -11.18 1.18 -4.80
CA LYS A 110 -12.52 1.50 -4.29
C LYS A 110 -13.19 2.58 -5.15
N GLY A 111 -14.17 2.16 -5.94
CA GLY A 111 -14.89 3.07 -6.84
C GLY A 111 -14.01 3.58 -7.97
N ASP A 112 -13.96 4.90 -8.17
CA ASP A 112 -13.13 5.56 -9.18
C ASP A 112 -11.76 6.01 -8.65
N LYS A 113 -11.42 5.66 -7.41
CA LYS A 113 -10.11 5.95 -6.83
C LYS A 113 -9.06 4.92 -7.20
N TRP A 114 -7.82 5.36 -7.40
CA TRP A 114 -6.72 4.48 -7.79
C TRP A 114 -5.36 4.96 -7.30
N LEU A 115 -4.42 4.03 -7.16
CA LEU A 115 -3.02 4.32 -6.87
C LEU A 115 -2.16 4.02 -8.10
N GLY A 116 -1.16 4.87 -8.32
CA GLY A 116 -0.11 4.63 -9.29
C GLY A 116 1.26 4.51 -8.61
N ILE A 117 2.22 3.87 -9.27
CA ILE A 117 3.57 3.71 -8.75
C ILE A 117 4.63 4.06 -9.80
N TRP A 118 5.68 4.75 -9.39
CA TRP A 118 6.94 4.82 -10.11
C TRP A 118 7.94 3.91 -9.39
N PRO A 119 8.07 2.65 -9.86
CA PRO A 119 8.77 1.63 -9.12
C PRO A 119 10.28 1.67 -9.35
N TYR A 120 11.02 1.13 -8.40
CA TYR A 120 12.45 0.86 -8.54
C TYR A 120 12.74 -0.32 -9.49
N SER A 121 11.89 -1.36 -9.47
CA SER A 121 12.04 -2.58 -10.28
C SER A 121 10.90 -2.75 -11.27
N TYR A 122 11.24 -3.12 -12.51
CA TYR A 122 10.32 -3.30 -13.63
C TYR A 122 10.24 -4.75 -14.12
N SER A 123 10.61 -5.71 -13.26
CA SER A 123 10.42 -7.13 -13.60
C SER A 123 8.93 -7.45 -13.69
N ILE A 124 8.55 -8.33 -14.62
CA ILE A 124 7.14 -8.69 -14.87
C ILE A 124 6.46 -9.18 -13.58
N SER A 125 7.15 -9.97 -12.75
CA SER A 125 6.61 -10.48 -11.48
C SER A 125 6.34 -9.37 -10.47
N VAL A 126 7.25 -8.39 -10.35
CA VAL A 126 7.08 -7.26 -9.42
C VAL A 126 5.92 -6.35 -9.87
N LEU A 127 5.82 -6.05 -11.16
CA LEU A 127 4.70 -5.27 -11.69
C LEU A 127 3.35 -5.96 -11.47
N LYS A 128 3.30 -7.29 -11.66
CA LYS A 128 2.11 -8.09 -11.32
C LYS A 128 1.78 -8.04 -9.83
N ASP A 129 2.78 -8.09 -8.95
CA ASP A 129 2.56 -8.00 -7.50
C ASP A 129 1.97 -6.64 -7.10
N PHE A 130 2.47 -5.53 -7.66
CA PHE A 130 1.90 -4.20 -7.41
C PHE A 130 0.42 -4.12 -7.76
N LYS A 131 0.02 -4.71 -8.89
CA LYS A 131 -1.37 -4.71 -9.36
C LYS A 131 -2.26 -5.68 -8.59
N ASN A 132 -1.81 -6.92 -8.45
CA ASN A 132 -2.65 -8.03 -7.98
C ASN A 132 -2.65 -8.16 -6.47
N LYS A 133 -1.64 -7.65 -5.78
CA LYS A 133 -1.51 -7.73 -4.32
C LYS A 133 -1.65 -6.37 -3.66
N TRP A 134 -0.98 -5.35 -4.17
CA TRP A 134 -0.86 -4.06 -3.48
C TRP A 134 -1.80 -2.96 -3.99
N GLY A 135 -2.64 -3.22 -5.00
CA GLY A 135 -3.67 -2.29 -5.46
C GLY A 135 -3.17 -1.10 -6.30
N TYR A 136 -1.91 -1.10 -6.75
CA TYR A 136 -1.39 -0.10 -7.69
C TYR A 136 -1.73 -0.51 -9.11
N ILE A 137 -2.81 0.07 -9.65
CA ILE A 137 -3.32 -0.26 -10.97
C ILE A 137 -2.73 0.61 -12.09
N LYS A 138 -1.83 1.54 -11.76
CA LYS A 138 -1.11 2.37 -12.73
C LYS A 138 0.39 2.39 -12.48
N VAL A 139 1.17 2.54 -13.55
CA VAL A 139 2.63 2.47 -13.49
C VAL A 139 3.30 3.54 -14.34
N VAL A 140 4.33 4.19 -13.79
CA VAL A 140 5.25 5.03 -14.55
C VAL A 140 6.38 4.16 -15.10
N VAL A 141 6.66 4.24 -16.39
CA VAL A 141 7.71 3.45 -17.06
C VAL A 141 8.60 4.30 -17.94
N SER A 142 9.86 3.89 -18.08
CA SER A 142 10.71 4.36 -19.18
C SER A 142 10.43 3.58 -20.46
N THR A 143 10.92 4.08 -21.60
CA THR A 143 10.75 3.44 -22.91
C THR A 143 11.29 2.00 -22.97
N GLY A 144 12.33 1.69 -22.20
CA GLY A 144 12.90 0.34 -22.10
C GLY A 144 12.02 -0.65 -21.32
N ASN A 145 11.16 -0.16 -20.43
CA ASN A 145 10.34 -0.99 -19.54
C ASN A 145 8.89 -1.13 -19.99
N TYR A 146 8.48 -0.43 -21.06
CA TYR A 146 7.11 -0.47 -21.57
C TYR A 146 6.61 -1.89 -21.85
N ASN A 147 7.42 -2.72 -22.53
CA ASN A 147 7.02 -4.09 -22.87
C ASN A 147 6.88 -4.99 -21.62
N ASN A 148 7.60 -4.70 -20.54
CA ASN A 148 7.45 -5.44 -19.29
C ASN A 148 6.11 -5.11 -18.63
N ALA A 149 5.67 -3.84 -18.65
CA ALA A 149 4.34 -3.45 -18.15
C ALA A 149 3.22 -4.11 -18.96
N ILE A 150 3.30 -4.09 -20.30
CA ILE A 150 2.34 -4.81 -21.16
C ILE A 150 2.33 -6.32 -20.83
N SER A 151 3.50 -6.93 -20.65
CA SER A 151 3.62 -8.36 -20.30
C SER A 151 3.16 -8.68 -18.88
N ALA A 152 3.16 -7.69 -17.99
CA ALA A 152 2.58 -7.77 -16.65
C ALA A 152 1.05 -7.68 -16.67
N GLY A 153 0.47 -7.22 -17.78
CA GLY A 153 -0.98 -7.08 -17.97
C GLY A 153 -1.49 -5.66 -17.81
N ASP A 154 -0.62 -4.64 -17.90
CA ASP A 154 -1.03 -3.24 -17.93
C ASP A 154 -1.54 -2.85 -19.32
N SER A 155 -2.64 -2.10 -19.32
CA SER A 155 -3.18 -1.52 -20.55
C SER A 155 -2.52 -0.16 -20.83
N ALA A 156 -2.77 0.39 -22.02
CA ALA A 156 -2.32 1.76 -22.31
C ALA A 156 -2.88 2.78 -21.30
N ASP A 157 -4.11 2.57 -20.80
CA ASP A 157 -4.74 3.47 -19.82
C ASP A 157 -4.09 3.45 -18.43
N ASP A 158 -3.28 2.43 -18.16
CA ASP A 158 -2.59 2.21 -16.88
C ASP A 158 -1.16 2.75 -16.89
N ILE A 159 -0.64 3.06 -18.09
CA ILE A 159 0.76 3.43 -18.27
C ILE A 159 0.92 4.95 -18.38
N MET A 160 1.89 5.46 -17.62
CA MET A 160 2.50 6.77 -17.81
C MET A 160 3.94 6.57 -18.29
N ILE A 161 4.30 7.07 -19.48
CA ILE A 161 5.63 6.84 -20.07
C ILE A 161 6.50 8.09 -19.99
N THR A 162 7.74 7.96 -19.50
CA THR A 162 8.65 9.11 -19.37
C THR A 162 9.20 9.57 -20.72
N LEU A 163 9.25 10.89 -20.90
CA LEU A 163 9.83 11.57 -22.07
C LEU A 163 11.19 12.19 -21.69
N PRO A 164 12.32 11.55 -22.04
CA PRO A 164 13.63 11.96 -21.55
C PRO A 164 14.15 13.25 -22.21
N THR A 165 13.85 13.47 -23.50
CA THR A 165 14.36 14.63 -24.25
C THR A 165 13.38 15.16 -25.29
N TYR A 166 13.50 16.44 -25.60
CA TYR A 166 12.77 17.09 -26.69
C TYR A 166 13.07 16.47 -28.07
N SER A 167 14.29 15.99 -28.31
CA SER A 167 14.64 15.39 -29.60
C SER A 167 14.00 14.02 -29.87
N SER A 168 13.48 13.34 -28.83
CA SER A 168 13.00 11.96 -28.93
C SER A 168 11.49 11.81 -28.76
N TYR A 169 10.77 12.84 -28.30
CA TYR A 169 9.37 12.71 -27.90
C TYR A 169 8.47 12.18 -29.01
N GLN A 170 8.64 12.64 -30.25
CA GLN A 170 7.78 12.25 -31.38
C GLN A 170 7.88 10.74 -31.65
N ASN A 171 9.10 10.22 -31.72
CA ASN A 171 9.36 8.80 -31.92
C ASN A 171 8.77 7.95 -30.78
N ILE A 172 8.85 8.44 -29.54
CA ILE A 172 8.28 7.75 -28.37
C ILE A 172 6.75 7.72 -28.45
N VAL A 173 6.10 8.85 -28.75
CA VAL A 173 4.64 8.97 -28.88
C VAL A 173 4.09 8.11 -30.02
N GLN A 174 4.80 8.07 -31.15
CA GLN A 174 4.45 7.20 -32.28
C GLN A 174 4.59 5.71 -31.94
N LYS A 175 5.65 5.34 -31.22
CA LYS A 175 5.97 3.93 -30.94
C LYS A 175 5.14 3.33 -29.81
N TYR A 176 4.93 4.06 -28.72
CA TYR A 176 4.35 3.54 -27.48
C TYR A 176 2.99 4.19 -27.21
N ASN A 177 1.99 3.39 -26.83
CA ASN A 177 0.64 3.86 -26.48
C ASN A 177 0.47 3.92 -24.96
N ALA A 178 0.20 5.09 -24.40
CA ALA A 178 0.10 5.30 -22.97
C ALA A 178 -0.95 6.36 -22.64
N LYS A 179 -1.55 6.33 -21.45
CA LYS A 179 -2.52 7.32 -21.00
C LYS A 179 -1.87 8.69 -20.87
N TYR A 180 -0.69 8.70 -20.29
CA TYR A 180 0.07 9.90 -20.03
C TYR A 180 1.50 9.75 -20.55
N TYR A 181 2.01 10.82 -21.13
CA TYR A 181 3.43 11.00 -21.39
C TYR A 181 3.95 11.97 -20.34
N TYR A 182 5.01 11.61 -19.63
CA TYR A 182 5.45 12.29 -18.41
C TYR A 182 6.77 13.02 -18.59
N ILE A 183 6.85 14.25 -18.10
CA ILE A 183 8.08 15.02 -18.02
C ILE A 183 8.30 15.47 -16.57
N ASP A 184 9.46 15.10 -16.05
CA ASP A 184 9.87 15.29 -14.67
C ASP A 184 10.56 16.66 -14.48
N GLU A 185 9.89 17.60 -13.81
CA GLU A 185 10.42 18.91 -13.43
C GLU A 185 11.08 19.74 -14.58
N PRO A 186 10.45 19.86 -15.77
CA PRO A 186 11.12 20.34 -16.99
C PRO A 186 11.76 21.72 -16.86
N LEU A 187 11.04 22.65 -16.25
CA LEU A 187 11.46 24.05 -16.15
C LEU A 187 12.60 24.23 -15.15
N ARG A 188 12.56 23.51 -14.02
CA ARG A 188 13.59 23.61 -13.00
C ARG A 188 14.92 23.05 -13.47
N ARG A 189 14.86 21.95 -14.23
CA ARG A 189 16.02 21.30 -14.85
C ARG A 189 16.51 22.04 -16.09
N GLY A 190 15.75 23.03 -16.58
CA GLY A 190 16.07 23.76 -17.81
C GLY A 190 16.08 22.86 -19.05
N THR A 191 15.32 21.76 -19.03
CA THR A 191 15.33 20.74 -20.09
C THR A 191 14.32 21.03 -21.20
N TYR A 192 13.28 21.82 -20.90
CA TYR A 192 12.26 22.24 -21.85
C TYR A 192 11.84 23.69 -21.60
N SER A 193 11.50 24.42 -22.67
CA SER A 193 10.76 25.68 -22.59
C SER A 193 9.25 25.43 -22.53
N LYS A 194 8.46 26.43 -22.14
CA LYS A 194 6.99 26.33 -22.17
C LYS A 194 6.43 26.11 -23.58
N GLU A 195 7.03 26.73 -24.60
CA GLU A 195 6.61 26.56 -25.99
C GLU A 195 6.82 25.12 -26.45
N GLN A 196 7.94 24.51 -26.04
CA GLN A 196 8.23 23.10 -26.30
C GLN A 196 7.23 22.17 -25.61
N LEU A 197 6.83 22.47 -24.37
CA LEU A 197 5.82 21.69 -23.66
C LEU A 197 4.44 21.79 -24.34
N VAL A 198 4.06 22.96 -24.84
CA VAL A 198 2.83 23.14 -25.64
C VAL A 198 2.90 22.33 -26.94
N GLU A 199 4.03 22.36 -27.65
CA GLU A 199 4.24 21.56 -28.87
C GLU A 199 4.08 20.06 -28.59
N ILE A 200 4.71 19.56 -27.53
CA ILE A 200 4.62 18.15 -27.12
C ILE A 200 3.17 17.76 -26.82
N ALA A 201 2.46 18.54 -26.00
CA ALA A 201 1.07 18.25 -25.65
C ALA A 201 0.15 18.20 -26.88
N ASN A 202 0.29 19.16 -27.80
CA ASN A 202 -0.48 19.19 -29.05
C ASN A 202 -0.13 18.00 -29.96
N TYR A 203 1.15 17.65 -30.05
CA TYR A 203 1.57 16.49 -30.83
C TYR A 203 0.99 15.18 -30.26
N ILE A 204 1.05 14.99 -28.93
CA ILE A 204 0.40 13.86 -28.26
C ILE A 204 -1.08 13.82 -28.62
N ALA A 205 -1.82 14.93 -28.50
CA ALA A 205 -3.24 14.97 -28.82
C ALA A 205 -3.53 14.57 -30.28
N SER A 206 -2.66 14.97 -31.22
CA SER A 206 -2.80 14.66 -32.65
C SER A 206 -2.54 13.19 -33.01
N VAL A 207 -1.61 12.52 -32.30
CA VAL A 207 -1.22 11.13 -32.58
C VAL A 207 -2.00 10.14 -31.70
N ARG A 208 -2.37 10.58 -30.49
CA ARG A 208 -2.97 9.79 -29.40
C ARG A 208 -4.09 10.59 -28.74
N SER A 209 -5.25 10.65 -29.38
CA SER A 209 -6.38 11.51 -28.97
C SER A 209 -6.88 11.32 -27.53
N ASN A 210 -6.64 10.14 -26.93
CA ASN A 210 -7.06 9.82 -25.56
C ASN A 210 -5.95 10.00 -24.51
N SER A 211 -4.79 10.51 -24.92
CA SER A 211 -3.60 10.66 -24.09
C SER A 211 -3.29 12.12 -23.74
N GLY A 212 -2.62 12.31 -22.62
CA GLY A 212 -2.22 13.63 -22.12
C GLY A 212 -0.73 13.77 -21.84
N LEU A 213 -0.29 15.01 -21.71
CA LEU A 213 1.01 15.35 -21.16
C LEU A 213 0.86 15.55 -19.64
N MET A 214 1.62 14.80 -18.85
CA MET A 214 1.72 14.95 -17.40
C MET A 214 3.05 15.60 -17.05
N ILE A 215 3.02 16.67 -16.26
CA ILE A 215 4.21 17.45 -15.91
C ILE A 215 4.32 17.54 -14.40
N SER A 216 5.44 17.12 -13.81
CA SER A 216 5.67 17.32 -12.38
C SER A 216 6.41 18.62 -12.10
N THR A 217 6.20 19.16 -10.89
CA THR A 217 7.02 20.25 -10.36
C THR A 217 6.95 20.29 -8.84
N PHE A 218 8.09 20.50 -8.19
CA PHE A 218 8.16 20.84 -6.77
C PHE A 218 8.18 22.35 -6.51
N TRP A 219 8.33 23.16 -7.57
CA TRP A 219 8.37 24.61 -7.43
C TRP A 219 6.95 25.13 -7.31
N TYR A 220 6.65 25.76 -6.17
CA TYR A 220 5.40 26.45 -5.91
C TYR A 220 5.70 27.75 -5.16
N ASN A 221 5.01 28.81 -5.53
CA ASN A 221 5.04 30.08 -4.80
C ASN A 221 3.69 30.27 -4.10
N PRO A 222 3.64 30.36 -2.76
CA PRO A 222 2.39 30.57 -2.02
C PRO A 222 1.55 31.77 -2.44
N TYR A 223 2.17 32.78 -3.07
CA TYR A 223 1.48 34.00 -3.53
C TYR A 223 1.15 33.98 -5.02
N LEU A 224 1.87 33.18 -5.84
CA LEU A 224 1.73 33.19 -7.30
C LEU A 224 1.25 31.84 -7.88
N GLY A 225 1.16 30.80 -7.06
CA GLY A 225 0.80 29.46 -7.48
C GLY A 225 1.97 28.67 -8.09
N PRO A 226 1.69 27.67 -8.95
CA PRO A 226 2.72 27.01 -9.75
C PRO A 226 3.42 27.98 -10.71
N PRO A 227 4.57 27.61 -11.29
CA PRO A 227 5.31 28.48 -12.20
C PRO A 227 4.42 29.00 -13.34
N LEU A 228 4.49 30.31 -13.62
CA LEU A 228 3.69 30.96 -14.68
C LEU A 228 3.85 30.29 -16.04
N ASP A 229 5.03 29.74 -16.31
CA ASP A 229 5.32 28.98 -17.52
C ASP A 229 4.54 27.67 -17.61
N LEU A 230 4.24 26.99 -16.49
CA LEU A 230 3.34 25.82 -16.49
C LEU A 230 1.88 26.24 -16.62
N LEU A 231 1.47 27.35 -15.99
CA LEU A 231 0.15 27.93 -16.19
C LEU A 231 -0.08 28.29 -17.66
N TYR A 232 0.95 28.79 -18.33
CA TYR A 232 0.91 29.03 -19.78
C TYR A 232 0.61 27.73 -20.54
N VAL A 233 1.31 26.62 -20.25
CA VAL A 233 1.10 25.33 -20.93
C VAL A 233 -0.33 24.83 -20.78
N VAL A 234 -0.87 24.79 -19.56
CA VAL A 234 -2.25 24.29 -19.32
C VAL A 234 -3.33 25.20 -19.90
N ASN A 235 -3.07 26.50 -20.02
CA ASN A 235 -4.01 27.44 -20.66
C ASN A 235 -3.99 27.38 -22.19
N HIS A 236 -2.92 26.83 -22.79
CA HIS A 236 -2.77 26.72 -24.25
C HIS A 236 -3.02 25.32 -24.79
N THR A 237 -3.30 24.34 -23.93
CA THR A 237 -3.48 22.94 -24.31
C THR A 237 -4.63 22.31 -23.56
N SER A 238 -5.40 21.45 -24.23
CA SER A 238 -6.55 20.79 -23.63
C SER A 238 -6.21 19.48 -22.92
N ASN A 239 -4.96 18.99 -23.03
CA ASN A 239 -4.53 17.67 -22.56
C ASN A 239 -3.22 17.71 -21.74
N ALA A 240 -2.80 18.89 -21.26
CA ALA A 240 -1.71 18.97 -20.28
C ALA A 240 -2.27 18.97 -18.84
N TYR A 241 -1.52 18.35 -17.94
CA TYR A 241 -1.83 18.19 -16.53
C TYR A 241 -0.55 18.42 -15.71
N ILE A 242 -0.70 18.94 -14.49
CA ILE A 242 0.42 19.25 -13.60
C ILE A 242 0.24 18.50 -12.28
N GLN A 243 1.33 17.94 -11.77
CA GLN A 243 1.38 17.24 -10.49
C GLN A 243 2.35 17.94 -9.54
N CYS A 244 1.98 18.07 -8.27
CA CYS A 244 2.91 18.48 -7.23
C CYS A 244 3.89 17.34 -6.94
N ASP A 245 5.17 17.69 -6.86
CA ASP A 245 6.32 16.78 -6.70
C ASP A 245 7.25 17.25 -5.56
N GLN A 246 6.74 18.11 -4.68
CA GLN A 246 7.53 18.67 -3.58
C GLN A 246 7.57 17.71 -2.41
N TYR A 247 8.78 17.33 -2.00
CA TYR A 247 9.00 16.37 -0.91
C TYR A 247 9.75 16.99 0.28
N ASP A 248 10.03 18.29 0.26
CA ASP A 248 10.65 19.02 1.36
C ASP A 248 9.57 19.52 2.34
N GLY A 249 9.30 18.71 3.38
CA GLY A 249 8.36 19.04 4.46
C GLY A 249 6.89 18.75 4.11
N ASP A 250 5.98 19.33 4.88
CA ASP A 250 4.54 19.07 4.75
C ASP A 250 3.97 19.52 3.39
N GLN A 251 3.62 18.55 2.55
CA GLN A 251 3.10 18.81 1.21
C GLN A 251 1.66 19.31 1.15
N ARG A 252 0.88 19.18 2.24
CA ARG A 252 -0.58 19.40 2.20
C ARG A 252 -0.94 20.84 1.81
N GLY A 253 -0.16 21.82 2.27
CA GLY A 253 -0.34 23.21 1.88
C GLY A 253 -0.13 23.42 0.38
N LEU A 254 0.85 22.72 -0.20
CA LEU A 254 1.19 22.79 -1.61
C LEU A 254 0.13 22.16 -2.47
N TRP A 255 -0.31 20.93 -2.15
CA TRP A 255 -1.40 20.26 -2.87
C TRP A 255 -2.66 21.14 -2.91
N THR A 256 -2.97 21.83 -1.80
CA THR A 256 -4.06 22.82 -1.78
C THR A 256 -3.87 23.91 -2.81
N GLY A 257 -2.67 24.50 -2.83
CA GLY A 257 -2.32 25.59 -3.73
C GLY A 257 -2.34 25.18 -5.20
N PHE A 258 -1.79 24.03 -5.53
CA PHE A 258 -1.86 23.46 -6.88
C PHE A 258 -3.31 23.24 -7.29
N HIS A 259 -4.07 22.47 -6.51
CA HIS A 259 -5.45 22.15 -6.83
C HIS A 259 -6.33 23.41 -6.99
N GLN A 260 -6.14 24.43 -6.14
CA GLN A 260 -6.86 25.71 -6.27
C GLN A 260 -6.44 26.53 -7.49
N SER A 261 -5.17 26.46 -7.89
CA SER A 261 -4.64 27.28 -9.00
C SER A 261 -4.99 26.72 -10.38
N ILE A 262 -5.06 25.40 -10.51
CA ILE A 262 -5.22 24.73 -11.82
C ILE A 262 -6.40 23.73 -11.89
N GLY A 263 -7.13 23.54 -10.79
CA GLY A 263 -8.36 22.74 -10.75
C GLY A 263 -8.16 21.31 -11.24
N ASP A 264 -9.05 20.87 -12.13
CA ASP A 264 -9.03 19.52 -12.73
C ASP A 264 -7.78 19.23 -13.58
N ARG A 265 -6.92 20.24 -13.84
CA ARG A 265 -5.61 20.04 -14.44
C ARG A 265 -4.57 19.50 -13.46
N ASN A 266 -4.91 19.35 -12.18
CA ASN A 266 -4.16 18.60 -11.17
C ASN A 266 -4.94 17.34 -10.76
N PRO A 267 -4.87 16.26 -11.57
CA PRO A 267 -5.67 15.06 -11.32
C PRO A 267 -5.11 14.19 -10.18
N SER A 268 -3.84 14.38 -9.82
CA SER A 268 -3.12 13.56 -8.86
C SER A 268 -1.81 14.22 -8.47
N ASP A 269 -1.34 13.95 -7.25
CA ASP A 269 -0.02 14.38 -6.77
C ASP A 269 0.90 13.20 -6.44
N TRP A 270 2.18 13.49 -6.28
CA TRP A 270 3.20 12.53 -5.88
C TRP A 270 3.34 12.43 -4.37
N VAL A 271 3.64 11.21 -3.91
CA VAL A 271 4.09 10.90 -2.55
C VAL A 271 5.40 10.13 -2.66
N ASN A 272 6.37 10.43 -1.80
CA ASN A 272 7.70 9.84 -1.80
C ASN A 272 7.92 9.02 -0.53
N THR A 273 8.26 7.75 -0.71
CA THR A 273 8.48 6.82 0.41
C THR A 273 9.63 7.21 1.33
N VAL A 274 10.62 7.96 0.83
CA VAL A 274 11.86 8.30 1.56
C VAL A 274 11.70 9.58 2.38
N ARG A 275 10.89 10.53 1.89
CA ARG A 275 10.83 11.88 2.47
C ARG A 275 9.57 12.16 3.27
N ASP A 276 8.45 11.58 2.88
CA ASP A 276 7.18 11.81 3.56
C ASP A 276 7.00 10.87 4.76
N GLY A 277 7.77 9.78 4.83
CA GLY A 277 7.72 8.83 5.93
C GLY A 277 6.34 8.14 6.08
N VAL A 278 6.34 6.99 6.73
CA VAL A 278 5.10 6.23 6.98
C VAL A 278 4.12 7.04 7.85
N SER A 279 4.63 7.93 8.70
CA SER A 279 3.84 8.76 9.61
C SER A 279 2.96 9.82 8.93
N GLU A 280 3.29 10.27 7.71
CA GLU A 280 2.51 11.33 7.03
C GLU A 280 1.46 10.79 6.06
N PHE A 281 1.55 9.52 5.64
CA PHE A 281 0.64 8.94 4.64
C PHE A 281 -0.83 9.13 4.98
N ASN A 282 -1.23 8.88 6.24
CA ASN A 282 -2.61 9.11 6.66
C ASN A 282 -3.09 10.55 6.43
N GLN A 283 -2.22 11.52 6.72
CA GLN A 283 -2.53 12.94 6.60
C GLN A 283 -2.58 13.38 5.13
N LEU A 284 -1.73 12.79 4.28
CA LEU A 284 -1.73 13.00 2.84
C LEU A 284 -2.98 12.40 2.18
N PHE A 285 -3.39 11.18 2.54
CA PHE A 285 -4.65 10.60 2.04
C PHE A 285 -5.89 11.37 2.51
N ALA A 286 -5.93 11.78 3.78
CA ALA A 286 -6.99 12.64 4.28
C ALA A 286 -7.03 13.97 3.49
N LYS A 287 -5.85 14.52 3.15
CA LYS A 287 -5.77 15.73 2.33
C LYS A 287 -6.26 15.50 0.90
N ALA A 288 -5.88 14.38 0.27
CA ALA A 288 -6.35 14.01 -1.06
C ALA A 288 -7.87 13.90 -1.11
N ASN A 289 -8.48 13.26 -0.10
CA ASN A 289 -9.93 13.20 0.06
C ASN A 289 -10.56 14.60 0.18
N ASN A 290 -9.98 15.49 0.99
CA ASN A 290 -10.48 16.86 1.14
C ASN A 290 -10.40 17.68 -0.16
N LEU A 291 -9.45 17.36 -1.04
CA LEU A 291 -9.29 17.96 -2.36
C LEU A 291 -10.10 17.22 -3.45
N ASN A 292 -10.88 16.19 -3.09
CA ASN A 292 -11.55 15.30 -4.05
C ASN A 292 -10.62 14.68 -5.09
N LEU A 293 -9.34 14.51 -4.76
CA LEU A 293 -8.40 13.79 -5.61
C LEU A 293 -8.81 12.31 -5.62
N LYS A 294 -8.88 11.76 -6.82
CA LYS A 294 -9.21 10.34 -7.04
C LYS A 294 -7.96 9.48 -7.13
N SER A 295 -6.79 10.09 -7.13
CA SER A 295 -5.55 9.37 -7.35
C SER A 295 -4.36 10.00 -6.67
N LEU A 296 -3.41 9.13 -6.34
CA LEU A 296 -2.08 9.47 -5.85
C LEU A 296 -1.04 8.56 -6.54
N TRP A 297 0.15 9.09 -6.74
CA TRP A 297 1.29 8.34 -7.25
C TRP A 297 2.35 8.17 -6.16
N LEU A 298 2.85 6.95 -5.99
CA LEU A 298 3.95 6.66 -5.10
C LEU A 298 5.26 6.59 -5.87
N TYR A 299 6.25 7.41 -5.51
CA TYR A 299 7.61 7.29 -6.01
C TYR A 299 8.47 6.49 -5.03
N THR A 300 9.01 5.37 -5.50
CA THR A 300 9.86 4.48 -4.69
C THR A 300 11.31 4.58 -5.17
N ARG A 301 12.18 5.27 -4.42
CA ARG A 301 13.58 5.47 -4.84
C ARG A 301 14.47 4.25 -4.61
N ASP A 302 14.24 3.50 -3.53
CA ASP A 302 15.20 2.49 -3.04
C ASP A 302 14.62 1.06 -3.00
N GLY A 303 13.43 0.85 -3.58
CA GLY A 303 12.80 -0.48 -3.61
C GLY A 303 12.39 -1.02 -2.23
N ASN A 304 12.21 -0.15 -1.23
CA ASN A 304 11.73 -0.56 0.09
C ASN A 304 10.29 -1.09 -0.02
N HIS A 305 10.15 -2.42 0.02
CA HIS A 305 8.87 -3.11 -0.10
C HIS A 305 7.92 -2.86 1.08
N ASP A 306 8.44 -2.59 2.27
CA ASP A 306 7.61 -2.36 3.47
C ASP A 306 6.79 -1.08 3.30
N ALA A 307 7.40 -0.01 2.77
CA ALA A 307 6.73 1.26 2.51
C ALA A 307 5.58 1.15 1.48
N ILE A 308 5.64 0.16 0.58
CA ILE A 308 4.60 -0.10 -0.43
C ILE A 308 3.37 -0.72 0.22
N GLY A 309 3.58 -1.66 1.15
CA GLY A 309 2.52 -2.25 1.97
C GLY A 309 1.88 -1.19 2.86
N ASP A 310 2.69 -0.43 3.61
CA ASP A 310 2.21 0.62 4.49
C ASP A 310 1.36 1.66 3.74
N PHE A 311 1.82 2.15 2.59
CA PHE A 311 1.06 3.10 1.79
C PHE A 311 -0.29 2.52 1.33
N SER A 312 -0.35 1.23 1.00
CA SER A 312 -1.59 0.53 0.63
C SER A 312 -2.54 0.38 1.82
N ASP A 313 -2.01 0.07 3.01
CA ASP A 313 -2.77 0.02 4.26
C ASP A 313 -3.41 1.39 4.55
N TYR A 314 -2.65 2.48 4.49
CA TYR A 314 -3.20 3.82 4.69
C TYR A 314 -4.21 4.22 3.60
N ALA A 315 -4.00 3.79 2.36
CA ALA A 315 -4.96 3.99 1.28
C ALA A 315 -6.29 3.29 1.56
N TRP A 316 -6.25 2.05 2.07
CA TRP A 316 -7.45 1.31 2.49
C TRP A 316 -8.17 2.03 3.64
N GLN A 317 -7.44 2.44 4.69
CA GLN A 317 -8.00 3.17 5.83
C GLN A 317 -8.68 4.48 5.43
N ASN A 318 -8.19 5.13 4.37
CA ASN A 318 -8.73 6.38 3.83
C ASN A 318 -9.69 6.19 2.64
N GLY A 319 -10.10 4.95 2.37
CA GLY A 319 -11.12 4.62 1.38
C GLY A 319 -10.69 4.84 -0.07
N PHE A 320 -9.39 4.73 -0.39
CA PHE A 320 -8.87 4.59 -1.74
C PHE A 320 -8.87 3.13 -2.21
N LEU A 321 -8.61 2.19 -1.29
CA LEU A 321 -8.57 0.76 -1.56
C LEU A 321 -9.63 0.00 -0.75
N ARG A 322 -9.89 -1.24 -1.19
CA ARG A 322 -10.59 -2.30 -0.46
C ARG A 322 -9.54 -3.35 -0.12
N ARG A 323 -9.65 -3.94 1.07
CA ARG A 323 -8.76 -5.01 1.54
C ARG A 323 -9.49 -6.33 1.53
N PHE A 324 -8.83 -7.38 1.07
CA PHE A 324 -9.34 -8.73 1.11
C PHE A 324 -8.41 -9.64 1.90
N ASP A 325 -9.01 -10.40 2.81
CA ASP A 325 -8.34 -11.48 3.53
C ASP A 325 -8.85 -12.81 2.98
N HIS A 326 -7.94 -13.79 2.90
CA HIS A 326 -8.24 -15.16 2.47
C HIS A 326 -8.19 -16.12 3.64
N LEU A 327 -9.08 -17.11 3.62
CA LEU A 327 -9.17 -18.12 4.67
C LEU A 327 -8.25 -19.30 4.36
N TYR A 328 -7.39 -19.60 5.31
CA TYR A 328 -6.52 -20.76 5.30
C TYR A 328 -6.83 -21.65 6.49
N ARG A 329 -6.55 -22.94 6.33
CA ARG A 329 -6.59 -23.92 7.43
C ARG A 329 -5.18 -24.42 7.70
N TYR A 330 -4.65 -24.05 8.86
CA TYR A 330 -3.33 -24.43 9.33
C TYR A 330 -3.43 -25.72 10.13
N TYR A 331 -2.60 -26.70 9.81
CA TYR A 331 -2.49 -27.96 10.53
C TYR A 331 -1.22 -27.99 11.35
N TRP A 332 -1.37 -28.29 12.62
CA TRP A 332 -0.28 -28.32 13.59
C TRP A 332 -0.12 -29.72 14.13
N HIS A 333 1.14 -30.14 14.29
CA HIS A 333 1.52 -31.41 14.89
C HIS A 333 2.47 -31.20 16.07
N CYS A 334 2.28 -31.99 17.11
CA CYS A 334 3.13 -32.07 18.29
C CYS A 334 4.11 -33.22 18.13
N TYR A 335 5.40 -32.93 17.97
CA TYR A 335 6.45 -33.95 17.81
C TYR A 335 7.07 -34.43 19.13
N PHE A 336 6.50 -34.04 20.28
CA PHE A 336 7.07 -34.39 21.57
C PHE A 336 7.01 -35.91 21.81
N PRO A 337 8.15 -36.58 22.05
CA PRO A 337 8.17 -38.01 22.34
C PRO A 337 7.63 -38.26 23.76
N GLY A 338 6.39 -38.75 23.87
CA GLY A 338 5.77 -39.05 25.15
C GLY A 338 4.26 -38.86 25.15
N ASP A 339 3.76 -38.08 26.10
CA ASP A 339 2.33 -37.75 26.19
C ASP A 339 1.91 -36.93 24.96
N PRO A 340 1.01 -37.44 24.11
CA PRO A 340 0.55 -36.72 22.93
C PRO A 340 -0.16 -35.39 23.29
N CYS A 341 -0.59 -35.20 24.53
CA CYS A 341 -1.19 -33.96 25.01
C CYS A 341 -0.18 -32.93 25.58
N TYR A 342 1.13 -33.23 25.57
CA TYR A 342 2.18 -32.35 26.11
C TYR A 342 2.12 -30.93 25.54
N CYS A 343 1.99 -30.81 24.21
CA CYS A 343 1.98 -29.52 23.53
C CYS A 343 0.76 -28.63 23.88
N ARG A 344 -0.27 -29.15 24.57
CA ARG A 344 -1.36 -28.30 25.09
C ARG A 344 -0.90 -27.30 26.14
N PHE A 345 0.14 -27.66 26.90
CA PHE A 345 0.72 -26.83 27.95
C PHE A 345 2.05 -26.19 27.53
N HIS A 346 2.56 -26.56 26.35
CA HIS A 346 3.83 -26.15 25.78
C HIS A 346 3.64 -25.69 24.31
N PRO A 347 3.09 -24.47 24.09
CA PRO A 347 2.75 -23.98 22.76
C PRO A 347 3.93 -23.95 21.78
N GLU A 348 5.15 -23.83 22.28
CA GLU A 348 6.41 -23.77 21.53
C GLU A 348 6.73 -25.05 20.74
N GLU A 349 6.15 -26.17 21.16
CA GLU A 349 6.34 -27.52 20.59
C GLU A 349 5.34 -27.85 19.47
N TRP A 350 4.44 -26.93 19.12
CA TRP A 350 3.59 -27.08 17.94
C TRP A 350 4.35 -26.69 16.66
N HIS A 351 4.26 -27.56 15.66
CA HIS A 351 4.88 -27.37 14.36
C HIS A 351 3.82 -27.36 13.26
N LEU A 352 3.85 -26.33 12.41
CA LEU A 352 3.01 -26.25 11.24
C LEU A 352 3.44 -27.33 10.24
N VAL A 353 2.53 -28.23 9.91
CA VAL A 353 2.80 -29.35 8.99
C VAL A 353 2.16 -29.17 7.63
N ARG A 354 1.04 -28.44 7.55
CA ARG A 354 0.31 -28.21 6.31
C ARG A 354 -0.54 -26.95 6.40
N ILE A 355 -0.68 -26.25 5.27
CA ILE A 355 -1.65 -25.18 5.09
C ILE A 355 -2.55 -25.59 3.92
N ASP A 356 -3.86 -25.62 4.16
CA ASP A 356 -4.85 -25.82 3.10
C ASP A 356 -5.51 -24.47 2.77
N ASP A 357 -5.66 -24.21 1.48
CA ASP A 357 -6.40 -23.08 0.93
C ASP A 357 -7.91 -23.42 0.95
N MET A 358 -8.71 -22.61 1.66
CA MET A 358 -10.15 -22.86 1.82
C MET A 358 -11.01 -22.24 0.72
N GLN A 359 -10.42 -21.54 -0.26
CA GLN A 359 -11.11 -20.86 -1.37
C GLN A 359 -12.23 -19.92 -0.89
N GLN A 360 -12.04 -19.29 0.27
CA GLN A 360 -12.97 -18.33 0.85
C GLN A 360 -12.24 -17.01 1.10
N GLU A 361 -12.85 -15.93 0.62
CA GLU A 361 -12.33 -14.58 0.73
C GLU A 361 -13.38 -13.70 1.44
N LYS A 362 -12.91 -12.69 2.17
CA LYS A 362 -13.77 -11.64 2.74
C LYS A 362 -13.16 -10.27 2.54
N GLU A 363 -14.00 -9.28 2.30
CA GLU A 363 -13.59 -7.89 2.40
C GLU A 363 -13.43 -7.50 3.89
N VAL A 364 -12.36 -6.77 4.20
CA VAL A 364 -12.11 -6.19 5.52
C VAL A 364 -12.47 -4.70 5.47
N TYR A 365 -13.34 -4.28 6.40
CA TYR A 365 -13.76 -2.89 6.54
C TYR A 365 -12.94 -2.19 7.62
N TYR A 366 -12.60 -0.92 7.38
CA TYR A 366 -11.97 -0.01 8.33
C TYR A 366 -13.00 0.90 8.98
#